data_AF-A0A8C9AXB5-F1
#
_entry.id   AF-A0A8C9AXB5-F1
#
_cell.length_a   1.000
_cell.length_b   1.000
_cell.length_c   1.000
_cell.angle_alpha   90.00
_cell.angle_beta   90.00
_cell.angle_gamma   90.00
#
_symmetry.space_group_name_H-M   'P 1'
#
loop_
_entity.id
_entity.type
_entity.pdbx_description
1 polymer ?
#
loop_
_entity_poly.entity_id
_entity_poly.type
_entity_poly.pdbx_seq_one_letter_code
_entity_poly.pdbx_strand_id
1 'polypeptide(L)'
;MAVPNGSLWVRAQLGLSPPLLLLTMALTGGSGTTSAEAFDSVLGDTASCHRACHLTYPSHTYSKEEELYTCQRGCRLFSICQFVDDGIDLNRTKLECESACTEAYSRSHEQYVCHPGCQNQPPFAELRQEQLTSLMPKMHLVFPLTLVRSFWISMVTWNL
;
A
#
# COMPACT_ATOMS: atom_id res chain seq x y z
N MET A 1 -27.44 54.58 -21.57
CA MET A 1 -27.49 54.32 -20.11
C MET A 1 -26.05 54.15 -19.65
N ALA A 2 -25.54 54.98 -18.73
CA ALA A 2 -24.12 54.97 -18.35
C ALA A 2 -23.91 55.50 -16.92
N VAL A 3 -23.10 54.75 -16.13
CA VAL A 3 -22.30 55.16 -14.94
C VAL A 3 -23.05 55.87 -13.79
N PRO A 4 -23.13 55.28 -12.58
CA PRO A 4 -22.03 55.33 -11.58
C PRO A 4 -21.83 53.97 -10.83
N ASN A 5 -20.94 53.75 -9.85
CA ASN A 5 -19.90 54.54 -9.15
C ASN A 5 -18.72 53.56 -8.78
N GLY A 6 -17.69 53.79 -7.95
CA GLY A 6 -17.28 54.90 -7.07
C GLY A 6 -16.91 54.45 -5.64
N SER A 7 -15.67 54.71 -5.22
CA SER A 7 -15.13 54.74 -3.83
C SER A 7 -14.95 53.47 -2.96
N LEU A 8 -13.67 53.30 -2.59
CA LEU A 8 -13.09 52.73 -1.35
C LEU A 8 -14.03 52.45 -0.17
N TRP A 9 -13.87 51.28 0.45
CA TRP A 9 -14.21 51.08 1.87
C TRP A 9 -13.00 50.62 2.71
N VAL A 10 -12.50 51.61 3.45
CA VAL A 10 -11.76 51.59 4.71
C VAL A 10 -11.35 50.23 5.30
N ARG A 11 -10.03 50.08 5.35
CA ARG A 11 -9.22 49.24 6.26
C ARG A 11 -9.73 49.24 7.71
N ALA A 12 -10.45 48.19 8.11
CA ALA A 12 -10.71 47.87 9.52
C ALA A 12 -9.62 46.92 10.05
N GLN A 13 -8.69 47.46 10.85
CA GLN A 13 -7.69 46.67 11.57
C GLN A 13 -8.36 45.93 12.75
N LEU A 14 -8.62 44.64 12.59
CA LEU A 14 -8.83 43.72 13.71
C LEU A 14 -7.55 42.91 13.87
N GLY A 15 -6.88 43.07 15.02
CA GLY A 15 -5.52 42.57 15.22
C GLY A 15 -5.46 41.05 15.26
N LEU A 16 -4.92 40.43 14.21
CA LEU A 16 -4.47 39.04 14.27
C LEU A 16 -3.17 38.98 15.06
N SER A 17 -3.17 38.18 16.13
CA SER A 17 -1.99 37.93 16.94
C SER A 17 -0.93 37.14 16.16
N PRO A 18 0.38 37.46 16.30
CA PRO A 18 1.45 36.76 15.59
C PRO A 18 1.49 35.22 15.70
N PRO A 19 1.03 34.55 16.79
CA PRO A 19 1.10 33.08 16.89
C PRO A 19 0.22 32.33 15.88
N LEU A 20 -0.89 32.91 15.41
CA LEU A 20 -1.84 32.18 14.54
C LEU A 20 -1.29 31.94 13.12
N LEU A 21 -0.36 32.79 12.65
CA LEU A 21 0.23 32.70 11.31
C LEU A 21 1.23 31.54 11.16
N LEU A 22 1.67 30.93 12.27
CA LEU A 22 2.55 29.76 12.25
C LEU A 22 1.78 28.44 12.06
N LEU A 23 0.52 28.38 12.49
CA LEU A 23 -0.33 27.18 12.36
C LEU A 23 -0.83 26.96 10.92
N THR A 24 -0.94 28.00 10.10
CA THR A 24 -1.39 27.88 8.70
C THR A 24 -0.34 27.26 7.77
N MET A 25 0.95 27.31 8.12
CA MET A 25 2.02 26.71 7.31
C MET A 25 2.12 25.18 7.47
N ALA A 26 1.42 24.58 8.43
CA ALA A 26 1.42 23.13 8.64
C ALA A 26 0.44 22.36 7.72
N LEU A 27 -0.44 23.07 6.98
CA LEU A 27 -1.57 22.46 6.24
C LEU A 27 -1.48 22.61 4.71
N THR A 28 -0.48 23.33 4.19
CA THR A 28 -0.23 23.45 2.73
C THR A 28 0.80 22.44 2.21
N GLY A 29 1.27 21.50 3.03
CA GLY A 29 2.18 20.41 2.66
C GLY A 29 1.47 19.18 2.08
N GLY A 30 0.44 19.38 1.26
CA GLY A 30 -0.45 18.33 0.74
C GLY A 30 0.13 17.46 -0.38
N SER A 31 1.36 16.98 -0.28
CA SER A 31 1.88 15.93 -1.17
C SER A 31 1.34 14.57 -0.71
N GLY A 32 0.23 14.13 -1.29
CA GLY A 32 -0.44 12.85 -1.00
C GLY A 32 0.31 11.59 -1.45
N THR A 33 1.65 11.63 -1.49
CA THR A 33 2.51 10.55 -2.02
C THR A 33 3.12 9.68 -0.94
N THR A 34 3.14 10.11 0.33
CA THR A 34 3.85 9.39 1.41
C THR A 34 3.11 8.18 1.96
N SER A 35 1.77 8.16 1.90
CA SER A 35 0.97 7.03 2.39
C SER A 35 1.03 5.82 1.45
N ALA A 36 1.10 6.03 0.13
CA ALA A 36 1.16 4.95 -0.85
C ALA A 36 2.39 4.04 -0.61
N GLU A 37 3.56 4.66 -0.48
CA GLU A 37 4.86 4.03 -0.19
C GLU A 37 4.92 3.37 1.19
N ALA A 38 4.34 4.00 2.22
CA ALA A 38 4.37 3.50 3.60
C ALA A 38 3.68 2.13 3.77
N PHE A 39 2.65 1.86 2.95
CA PHE A 39 2.00 0.55 2.92
C PHE A 39 2.74 -0.49 2.05
N ASP A 40 3.57 -0.08 1.09
CA ASP A 40 4.25 -1.02 0.18
C ASP A 40 5.24 -1.94 0.94
N SER A 41 5.91 -1.39 1.96
CA SER A 41 6.77 -2.15 2.89
C SER A 41 6.03 -3.20 3.74
N VAL A 42 4.69 -3.14 3.83
CA VAL A 42 3.86 -4.04 4.66
C VAL A 42 3.03 -4.99 3.80
N LEU A 43 2.46 -4.46 2.70
CA LEU A 43 1.65 -5.20 1.72
C LEU A 43 2.50 -6.02 0.74
N GLY A 44 3.78 -5.66 0.59
CA GLY A 44 4.73 -6.34 -0.28
C GLY A 44 4.66 -5.89 -1.74
N ASP A 45 5.83 -5.57 -2.29
CA ASP A 45 6.09 -5.11 -3.67
C ASP A 45 5.15 -5.72 -4.74
N THR A 46 4.38 -4.86 -5.42
CA THR A 46 3.50 -5.22 -6.54
C THR A 46 4.17 -5.11 -7.92
N ALA A 47 5.46 -4.76 -8.01
CA ALA A 47 6.15 -4.49 -9.29
C ALA A 47 6.11 -5.65 -10.30
N SER A 48 6.02 -6.90 -9.83
CA SER A 48 5.84 -8.06 -10.72
C SER A 48 4.45 -8.08 -11.38
N CYS A 49 3.37 -7.75 -10.64
CA CYS A 49 2.03 -7.59 -11.20
C CYS A 49 1.89 -6.29 -11.99
N HIS A 50 2.55 -5.19 -11.61
CA HIS A 50 2.60 -3.98 -12.43
C HIS A 50 3.27 -4.25 -13.79
N ARG A 51 4.35 -5.05 -13.83
CA ARG A 51 4.95 -5.53 -15.09
C ARG A 51 3.99 -6.39 -15.90
N ALA A 52 3.22 -7.28 -15.26
CA ALA A 52 2.15 -8.02 -15.95
C ALA A 52 1.10 -7.07 -16.56
N CYS A 53 0.58 -6.09 -15.79
CA CYS A 53 -0.34 -5.07 -16.28
C CYS A 53 0.25 -4.26 -17.47
N HIS A 54 1.54 -3.92 -17.46
CA HIS A 54 2.20 -3.24 -18.59
C HIS A 54 2.28 -4.11 -19.87
N LEU A 55 2.36 -5.43 -19.73
CA LEU A 55 2.32 -6.37 -20.86
C LEU A 55 0.89 -6.62 -21.35
N THR A 56 -0.11 -6.61 -20.46
CA THR A 56 -1.53 -6.78 -20.80
C THR A 56 -2.15 -5.51 -21.38
N TYR A 57 -1.74 -4.33 -20.91
CA TYR A 57 -2.20 -3.01 -21.37
C TYR A 57 -1.03 -2.13 -21.84
N PRO A 58 -0.40 -2.43 -23.00
CA PRO A 58 0.69 -1.63 -23.52
C PRO A 58 0.18 -0.29 -24.05
N SER A 59 0.86 0.81 -23.70
CA SER A 59 0.50 2.19 -24.08
C SER A 59 0.45 2.46 -25.60
N HIS A 60 0.94 1.52 -26.42
CA HIS A 60 0.97 1.60 -27.88
C HIS A 60 -0.16 0.82 -28.57
N THR A 61 -0.89 -0.03 -27.84
CA THR A 61 -2.06 -0.78 -28.35
C THR A 61 -3.35 -0.41 -27.65
N TYR A 62 -3.31 0.04 -26.40
CA TYR A 62 -4.47 0.61 -25.69
C TYR A 62 -4.33 2.13 -25.55
N SER A 63 -5.36 2.86 -25.99
CA SER A 63 -5.37 4.33 -26.05
C SER A 63 -5.69 5.02 -24.71
N LYS A 64 -5.73 4.28 -23.60
CA LYS A 64 -6.10 4.78 -22.27
C LYS A 64 -5.13 4.31 -21.19
N GLU A 65 -4.32 5.24 -20.71
CA GLU A 65 -3.48 5.07 -19.51
C GLU A 65 -4.31 4.75 -18.25
N GLU A 66 -5.58 5.15 -18.25
CA GLU A 66 -6.60 4.85 -17.23
C GLU A 66 -6.78 3.33 -16.98
N GLU A 67 -6.63 2.51 -18.02
CA GLU A 67 -6.78 1.05 -17.90
C GLU A 67 -5.58 0.41 -17.21
N LEU A 68 -4.36 0.76 -17.65
CA LEU A 68 -3.13 0.36 -16.99
C LEU A 68 -3.15 0.71 -15.49
N TYR A 69 -3.58 1.93 -15.16
CA TYR A 69 -3.72 2.39 -13.77
C TYR A 69 -4.77 1.59 -12.99
N THR A 70 -5.88 1.22 -13.64
CA THR A 70 -6.94 0.40 -13.02
C THR A 70 -6.46 -1.03 -12.73
N CYS A 71 -5.66 -1.63 -13.62
CA CYS A 71 -5.02 -2.94 -13.39
C CYS A 71 -4.01 -2.88 -12.24
N GLN A 72 -3.16 -1.84 -12.18
CA GLN A 72 -2.21 -1.63 -11.08
C GLN A 72 -2.92 -1.42 -9.73
N ARG A 73 -4.06 -0.71 -9.71
CA ARG A 73 -4.92 -0.61 -8.51
C ARG A 73 -5.44 -1.99 -8.07
N GLY A 74 -5.79 -2.88 -9.00
CA GLY A 74 -6.14 -4.27 -8.72
C GLY A 74 -4.98 -5.06 -8.06
N CYS A 75 -3.75 -4.94 -8.57
CA CYS A 75 -2.56 -5.56 -7.95
C CYS A 75 -2.40 -5.15 -6.47
N ARG A 76 -2.54 -3.84 -6.18
CA ARG A 76 -2.43 -3.31 -4.81
C ARG A 76 -3.61 -3.72 -3.93
N LEU A 77 -4.82 -3.81 -4.49
CA LEU A 77 -6.01 -4.26 -3.78
C LEU A 77 -5.86 -5.72 -3.32
N PHE A 78 -5.34 -6.60 -4.17
CA PHE A 78 -5.08 -7.99 -3.79
C PHE A 78 -4.13 -8.09 -2.59
N SER A 79 -3.02 -7.35 -2.58
CA SER A 79 -2.09 -7.37 -1.43
C SER A 79 -2.75 -6.88 -0.13
N ILE A 80 -3.72 -5.95 -0.21
CA ILE A 80 -4.52 -5.52 0.95
C ILE A 80 -5.44 -6.65 1.42
N CYS A 81 -6.17 -7.30 0.51
CA CYS A 81 -6.99 -8.47 0.84
C CYS A 81 -6.13 -9.57 1.48
N GLN A 82 -4.96 -9.88 0.92
CA GLN A 82 -4.05 -10.90 1.46
C GLN A 82 -3.60 -10.58 2.89
N PHE A 83 -3.30 -9.32 3.17
CA PHE A 83 -2.88 -8.87 4.50
C PHE A 83 -4.01 -8.93 5.55
N VAL A 84 -5.26 -8.65 5.14
CA VAL A 84 -6.44 -8.75 6.04
C VAL A 84 -6.82 -10.21 6.31
N ASP A 85 -6.51 -11.11 5.37
CA ASP A 85 -7.04 -12.48 5.31
C ASP A 85 -6.05 -13.57 5.76
N ASP A 86 -5.03 -13.21 6.53
CA ASP A 86 -3.88 -14.03 6.96
C ASP A 86 -3.06 -14.67 5.80
N GLY A 87 -3.44 -14.45 4.55
CA GLY A 87 -2.73 -14.88 3.34
C GLY A 87 -2.63 -16.40 3.15
N ILE A 88 -3.52 -17.18 3.78
CA ILE A 88 -3.48 -18.66 3.74
C ILE A 88 -4.16 -19.23 2.49
N ASP A 89 -5.30 -18.65 2.08
CA ASP A 89 -6.06 -19.08 0.89
C ASP A 89 -6.08 -17.97 -0.16
N LEU A 90 -5.07 -17.97 -1.02
CA LEU A 90 -4.92 -16.98 -2.09
C LEU A 90 -6.04 -17.05 -3.14
N ASN A 91 -6.76 -18.16 -3.24
CA ASN A 91 -7.91 -18.29 -4.14
C ASN A 91 -9.15 -17.60 -3.54
N ARG A 92 -9.34 -17.68 -2.21
CA ARG A 92 -10.34 -16.86 -1.50
C ARG A 92 -9.96 -15.38 -1.53
N THR A 93 -8.70 -15.03 -1.20
CA THR A 93 -8.19 -13.65 -1.32
C THR A 93 -8.41 -13.07 -2.72
N LYS A 94 -8.23 -13.87 -3.78
CA LYS A 94 -8.53 -13.48 -5.17
C LYS A 94 -10.01 -13.13 -5.35
N LEU A 95 -10.93 -14.00 -4.90
CA LEU A 95 -12.37 -13.77 -5.01
C LEU A 95 -12.82 -12.53 -4.23
N GLU A 96 -12.22 -12.28 -3.07
CA GLU A 96 -12.45 -11.07 -2.27
C GLU A 96 -11.97 -9.82 -3.04
N CYS A 97 -10.80 -9.86 -3.68
CA CYS A 97 -10.30 -8.79 -4.57
C CYS A 97 -11.21 -8.56 -5.79
N GLU A 98 -11.68 -9.61 -6.46
CA GLU A 98 -12.60 -9.52 -7.61
C GLU A 98 -13.99 -8.95 -7.22
N SER A 99 -14.48 -9.31 -6.02
CA SER A 99 -15.72 -8.73 -5.47
C SER A 99 -15.55 -7.25 -5.08
N ALA A 100 -14.40 -6.87 -4.50
CA ALA A 100 -14.09 -5.47 -4.20
C ALA A 100 -13.88 -4.62 -5.47
N CYS A 101 -13.29 -5.18 -6.54
CA CYS A 101 -13.29 -4.55 -7.86
C CYS A 101 -14.72 -4.32 -8.39
N THR A 102 -15.63 -5.26 -8.14
CA THR A 102 -17.04 -5.19 -8.55
C THR A 102 -17.84 -4.13 -7.78
N GLU A 103 -17.55 -3.95 -6.50
CA GLU A 103 -18.15 -2.87 -5.69
C GLU A 103 -17.57 -1.48 -6.06
N ALA A 104 -16.25 -1.40 -6.28
CA ALA A 104 -15.56 -0.13 -6.54
C ALA A 104 -15.86 0.48 -7.93
N TYR A 105 -16.13 -0.35 -8.94
CA TYR A 105 -16.33 0.09 -10.34
C TYR A 105 -17.72 -0.26 -10.85
N SER A 106 -18.60 0.76 -10.92
CA SER A 106 -19.97 0.63 -11.47
C SER A 106 -20.02 0.46 -13.00
N ARG A 107 -18.88 0.66 -13.69
CA ARG A 107 -18.76 0.48 -15.15
C ARG A 107 -18.07 -0.85 -15.45
N SER A 108 -18.72 -1.66 -16.28
CA SER A 108 -18.24 -2.99 -16.69
C SER A 108 -16.82 -3.00 -17.29
N HIS A 109 -16.42 -1.92 -17.94
CA HIS A 109 -15.09 -1.77 -18.54
C HIS A 109 -13.97 -1.62 -17.50
N GLU A 110 -14.12 -0.70 -16.55
CA GLU A 110 -13.14 -0.49 -15.47
C GLU A 110 -13.07 -1.72 -14.55
N GLN A 111 -14.23 -2.31 -14.27
CA GLN A 111 -14.36 -3.58 -13.56
C GLN A 111 -13.59 -4.71 -14.28
N TYR A 112 -13.79 -4.88 -15.60
CA TYR A 112 -13.09 -5.87 -16.43
C TYR A 112 -11.56 -5.70 -16.40
N VAL A 113 -11.06 -4.48 -16.25
CA VAL A 113 -9.62 -4.18 -16.20
C VAL A 113 -9.03 -4.37 -14.78
N CYS A 114 -9.83 -4.18 -13.73
CA CYS A 114 -9.42 -4.42 -12.34
C CYS A 114 -9.20 -5.92 -12.05
N HIS A 115 -10.05 -6.79 -12.60
CA HIS A 115 -9.99 -8.25 -12.38
C HIS A 115 -8.63 -8.89 -12.78
N PRO A 116 -8.05 -8.61 -13.97
CA PRO A 116 -6.69 -9.03 -14.32
C PRO A 116 -5.61 -8.67 -13.29
N GLY A 117 -5.74 -7.54 -12.59
CA GLY A 117 -4.85 -7.18 -11.49
C GLY A 117 -4.94 -8.18 -10.32
N CYS A 118 -6.16 -8.52 -9.91
CA CYS A 118 -6.42 -9.56 -8.90
C CYS A 118 -6.01 -10.97 -9.38
N GLN A 119 -6.13 -11.29 -10.67
CA GLN A 119 -5.84 -12.62 -11.21
C GLN A 119 -4.36 -12.93 -11.37
N ASN A 120 -3.53 -11.93 -11.67
CA ASN A 120 -2.09 -12.13 -11.89
C ASN A 120 -1.27 -12.14 -10.60
N GLN A 121 -1.81 -11.65 -9.48
CA GLN A 121 -1.08 -11.51 -8.21
C GLN A 121 -0.85 -12.82 -7.41
N PRO A 122 -1.77 -13.81 -7.34
CA PRO A 122 -1.58 -15.07 -6.60
C PRO A 122 -0.25 -15.79 -6.83
N PRO A 123 0.23 -16.08 -8.06
CA PRO A 123 1.48 -16.80 -8.26
C PRO A 123 2.73 -16.04 -7.75
N PHE A 124 2.66 -14.71 -7.68
CA PHE A 124 3.73 -13.90 -7.07
C PHE A 124 3.64 -13.89 -5.54
N ALA A 125 2.43 -14.01 -4.98
CA ALA A 125 2.20 -14.17 -3.55
C ALA A 125 2.65 -15.54 -3.04
N GLU A 126 2.37 -16.63 -3.77
CA GLU A 126 2.86 -17.99 -3.48
C GLU A 126 4.39 -18.02 -3.40
N LEU A 127 5.07 -17.55 -4.46
CA LEU A 127 6.53 -17.48 -4.50
C LEU A 127 7.09 -16.64 -3.34
N ARG A 128 6.47 -15.51 -3.01
CA ARG A 128 6.88 -14.69 -1.85
C ARG A 128 6.73 -15.46 -0.54
N GLN A 129 5.64 -16.19 -0.36
CA GLN A 129 5.35 -16.98 0.85
C GLN A 129 6.33 -18.15 1.01
N GLU A 130 6.69 -18.84 -0.07
CA GLU A 130 7.76 -19.84 -0.09
C GLU A 130 9.11 -19.24 0.31
N GLN A 131 9.49 -18.11 -0.30
CA GLN A 131 10.73 -17.39 0.07
C GLN A 131 10.71 -17.02 1.56
N LEU A 132 9.65 -16.37 2.05
CA LEU A 132 9.54 -15.98 3.47
C LEU A 132 9.61 -17.19 4.41
N THR A 133 8.98 -18.31 4.05
CA THR A 133 9.00 -19.56 4.81
C THR A 133 10.41 -20.18 4.83
N SER A 134 11.17 -20.05 3.73
CA SER A 134 12.56 -20.50 3.66
C SER A 134 13.53 -19.59 4.43
N LEU A 135 13.25 -18.28 4.49
CA LEU A 135 14.05 -17.30 5.22
C LEU A 135 13.72 -17.26 6.72
N MET A 136 12.57 -17.78 7.16
CA MET A 136 12.14 -17.73 8.56
C MET A 136 13.11 -18.53 9.45
N PRO A 137 13.89 -17.88 10.33
CA PRO A 137 14.72 -18.61 11.27
C PRO A 137 13.82 -19.36 12.27
N LYS A 138 14.13 -20.64 12.55
CA LYS A 138 13.47 -21.43 13.60
C LYS A 138 13.89 -20.95 15.01
N MET A 139 13.55 -19.69 15.33
CA MET A 139 13.91 -18.97 16.56
C MET A 139 13.48 -19.75 17.82
N HIS A 140 12.33 -20.43 17.75
CA HIS A 140 11.79 -21.26 18.83
C HIS A 140 12.66 -22.47 19.21
N LEU A 141 13.59 -22.94 18.36
CA LEU A 141 14.56 -23.98 18.74
C LEU A 141 15.88 -23.41 19.25
N VAL A 142 16.28 -22.22 18.80
CA VAL A 142 17.56 -21.59 19.19
C VAL A 142 17.49 -21.06 20.63
N PHE A 143 16.35 -20.50 21.04
CA PHE A 143 16.19 -19.92 22.39
C PHE A 143 16.33 -20.97 23.52
N PRO A 144 15.70 -22.17 23.47
CA PRO A 144 15.96 -23.24 24.45
C PRO A 144 17.42 -23.71 24.44
N LEU A 145 18.03 -23.89 23.26
CA LEU A 145 19.39 -24.40 23.14
C LEU A 145 20.44 -23.41 23.65
N THR A 146 20.23 -22.11 23.45
CA THR A 146 21.09 -21.05 24.01
C THR A 146 20.95 -20.95 25.54
N LEU A 147 19.74 -21.10 26.09
CA LEU A 147 19.52 -21.18 27.53
C LEU A 147 20.22 -22.38 28.16
N VAL A 148 19.99 -23.60 27.64
CA VAL A 148 20.66 -24.83 28.14
C VAL A 148 22.18 -24.70 28.03
N ARG A 149 22.69 -24.14 26.93
CA ARG A 149 24.14 -23.89 26.75
C ARG A 149 24.70 -22.87 27.74
N SER A 150 23.98 -21.80 28.05
CA SER A 150 24.40 -20.80 29.04
C SER A 150 24.44 -21.38 30.46
N PHE A 151 23.47 -22.22 30.81
CA PHE A 151 23.42 -22.91 32.09
C PHE A 151 24.55 -23.94 32.23
N TRP A 152 24.82 -24.72 31.17
CA TRP A 152 25.92 -25.67 31.14
C TRP A 152 27.29 -24.99 31.26
N ILE A 153 27.53 -23.92 30.51
CA ILE A 153 28.79 -23.14 30.59
C ILE A 153 28.97 -22.59 32.00
N SER A 154 27.91 -22.05 32.61
CA SER A 154 27.95 -21.57 34.00
C SER A 154 28.34 -22.70 34.95
N MET A 155 27.65 -23.84 34.90
CA MET A 155 27.94 -24.98 35.79
C MET A 155 29.39 -25.50 35.67
N VAL A 156 29.95 -25.54 34.46
CA VAL A 156 31.34 -25.98 34.21
C VAL A 156 32.36 -24.93 34.67
N THR A 157 32.08 -23.64 34.48
CA THR A 157 32.97 -22.54 34.92
C THR A 157 32.98 -22.30 36.44
N TRP A 158 32.00 -22.82 37.17
CA TRP A 158 31.99 -22.85 38.64
C TRP A 158 32.55 -24.15 39.26
N ASN A 159 33.09 -25.08 38.45
CA ASN A 159 33.65 -26.37 38.90
C ASN A 159 35.16 -26.54 38.61
N LEU A 160 35.84 -25.44 38.29
CA LEU A 160 37.28 -25.32 37.99
C LEU A 160 37.87 -24.16 38.79
#